data_AF-A0ABD5DDT1-F1
#
_entry.id   AF-A0ABD5DDT1-F1
#
_cell.length_a   1.000
_cell.length_b   1.000
_cell.length_c   1.000
_cell.angle_alpha   90.00
_cell.angle_beta   90.00
_cell.angle_gamma   90.00
#
_symmetry.space_group_name_H-M   'P 1'
#
loop_
_entity.id
_entity.type
_entity.pdbx_description
1 polymer ?
#
loop_
_entity_poly.entity_id
_entity_poly.type
_entity_poly.pdbx_seq_one_letter_code
_entity_poly.pdbx_strand_id
1 'polypeptide(L)'
;EQLYEDFLTDPDSVDANWRSMFQQLPGTGVKPDQFHSKTRDYFRRLAKDASRYTSSISDPDTNVKQVKVLQLINAYRFRGHQHANLDPLGLWKQERVADL
;
A
#
# COMPACT_ATOMS: atom_id res chain seq x y z
N GLU A 1 -17.79 -6.36 11.01
CA GLU A 1 -16.47 -6.19 10.36
C GLU A 1 -15.53 -7.35 10.65
N GLN A 2 -15.20 -7.68 11.90
CA GLN A 2 -14.28 -8.80 12.20
C GLN A 2 -14.71 -10.12 11.55
N LEU A 3 -16.00 -10.46 11.59
CA LEU A 3 -16.56 -11.64 10.92
C LEU A 3 -16.32 -11.69 9.39
N TYR A 4 -16.28 -10.53 8.73
CA TYR A 4 -15.98 -10.47 7.30
C TYR A 4 -14.48 -10.63 7.04
N GLU A 5 -13.63 -10.06 7.90
CA GLU A 5 -12.18 -10.27 7.83
C GLU A 5 -11.76 -11.71 8.11
N ASP A 6 -12.46 -12.37 9.03
CA ASP A 6 -12.30 -13.79 9.31
C ASP A 6 -12.66 -14.59 8.04
N PHE A 7 -13.79 -14.28 7.39
CA PHE A 7 -14.17 -14.87 6.08
C PHE A 7 -13.13 -14.62 4.97
N LEU A 8 -12.51 -13.43 4.93
CA LEU A 8 -11.43 -13.12 3.98
C LEU A 8 -10.13 -13.89 4.26
N THR A 9 -9.90 -14.30 5.51
CA THR A 9 -8.72 -15.06 5.94
C THR A 9 -8.93 -16.57 5.76
N ASP A 10 -10.08 -17.05 6.22
CA ASP A 10 -10.54 -18.43 6.11
C ASP A 10 -12.08 -18.45 5.97
N PRO A 11 -12.61 -18.76 4.78
CA PRO A 11 -14.05 -18.85 4.56
C PRO A 11 -14.75 -19.87 5.48
N ASP A 12 -14.04 -20.88 5.98
CA ASP A 12 -14.61 -21.92 6.83
C ASP A 12 -14.71 -21.52 8.31
N SER A 13 -14.06 -20.42 8.71
CA SER A 13 -14.11 -19.92 10.09
C SER A 13 -15.41 -19.20 10.46
N VAL A 14 -16.29 -18.95 9.48
CA VAL A 14 -17.58 -18.29 9.66
C VAL A 14 -18.76 -19.25 9.43
N ASP A 15 -19.87 -18.99 10.11
CA ASP A 15 -21.09 -19.79 9.95
C ASP A 15 -21.57 -19.83 8.49
N ALA A 16 -22.22 -20.93 8.12
CA ALA A 16 -22.70 -21.16 6.75
C ALA A 16 -23.63 -20.03 6.24
N ASN A 17 -24.46 -19.47 7.11
CA ASN A 17 -25.35 -18.35 6.77
C ASN A 17 -24.54 -17.10 6.36
N TRP A 18 -23.50 -16.76 7.14
CA TRP A 18 -22.64 -15.62 6.87
C TRP A 18 -21.77 -15.86 5.64
N ARG A 19 -21.27 -17.09 5.44
CA ARG A 19 -20.53 -17.49 4.26
C ARG A 19 -21.32 -17.28 2.97
N SER A 20 -22.57 -17.77 2.92
CA SER A 20 -23.44 -17.55 1.76
C SER A 20 -23.75 -16.07 1.52
N MET A 21 -23.91 -15.29 2.58
CA MET A 21 -24.13 -13.85 2.51
C MET A 21 -22.92 -13.14 1.89
N PHE A 22 -21.71 -13.47 2.32
CA PHE A 22 -20.48 -12.86 1.83
C PHE A 22 -20.09 -13.32 0.41
N GLN A 23 -20.41 -14.56 0.04
CA GLN A 23 -20.21 -15.06 -1.33
C GLN A 23 -21.08 -14.35 -2.37
N GLN A 24 -22.22 -13.78 -1.96
CA GLN A 24 -23.10 -13.01 -2.84
C GLN A 24 -22.62 -11.57 -3.07
N LEU A 25 -21.64 -11.10 -2.28
CA LEU A 25 -21.07 -9.78 -2.49
C LEU A 25 -20.25 -9.80 -3.79
N PRO A 26 -20.52 -8.87 -4.74
CA PRO A 26 -19.69 -8.76 -5.91
C PRO A 26 -18.27 -8.41 -5.45
N GLY A 27 -17.31 -9.29 -5.73
CA GLY A 27 -15.89 -8.96 -5.57
C GLY A 27 -15.64 -7.65 -6.29
N THR A 28 -15.29 -6.62 -5.53
CA THR A 28 -15.02 -5.26 -6.02
C THR A 28 -13.84 -5.34 -6.98
N GLY A 29 -14.13 -5.61 -8.26
CA GLY A 29 -13.17 -5.99 -9.31
C GLY A 29 -12.11 -4.94 -9.67
N VAL A 30 -11.90 -3.94 -8.82
CA VAL A 30 -10.90 -2.88 -8.98
C VAL A 30 -9.83 -2.96 -7.89
N LYS A 31 -10.13 -3.45 -6.67
CA LYS A 31 -9.15 -3.62 -5.57
C LYS A 31 -9.60 -4.72 -4.60
N PRO A 32 -8.69 -5.59 -4.11
CA PRO A 32 -9.05 -6.51 -3.04
C PRO A 32 -9.55 -5.75 -1.82
N ASP A 33 -10.63 -6.22 -1.20
CA ASP A 33 -11.19 -5.62 0.02
C ASP A 33 -10.12 -5.53 1.10
N GLN A 34 -9.97 -4.35 1.68
CA GLN A 34 -8.88 -4.01 2.60
C GLN A 34 -9.27 -4.39 4.04
N PHE A 35 -8.43 -5.15 4.73
CA PHE A 35 -8.57 -5.39 6.17
C PHE A 35 -8.57 -4.07 6.95
N HIS A 36 -9.66 -3.78 7.64
CA HIS A 36 -9.86 -2.56 8.42
C HIS A 36 -9.35 -2.69 9.86
N SER A 37 -9.09 -3.91 10.35
CA SER A 37 -8.49 -4.17 11.67
C SER A 37 -7.19 -3.41 11.90
N LYS A 38 -6.28 -3.39 10.92
CA LYS A 38 -5.00 -2.68 11.02
C LYS A 38 -5.20 -1.17 11.23
N THR A 39 -6.11 -0.57 10.47
CA THR A 39 -6.46 0.85 10.59
C THR A 39 -7.10 1.15 11.94
N ARG A 40 -8.02 0.31 12.40
CA ARG A 40 -8.68 0.44 13.71
C ARG A 40 -7.72 0.29 14.87
N ASP A 41 -6.81 -0.68 14.81
CA ASP A 41 -5.78 -0.89 15.82
C ASP A 41 -4.79 0.27 15.88
N TYR A 42 -4.41 0.81 14.71
CA TYR A 42 -3.59 2.02 14.61
C TYR A 42 -4.26 3.20 15.33
N PHE A 43 -5.51 3.52 15.01
CA PHE A 43 -6.23 4.62 15.66
C PHE A 43 -6.49 4.35 17.15
N ARG A 44 -6.71 3.09 17.56
CA ARG A 44 -6.84 2.73 18.98
C ARG A 44 -5.55 2.98 19.75
N ARG A 45 -4.39 2.64 19.17
CA ARG A 45 -3.07 2.94 19.76
C ARG A 45 -2.83 4.44 19.81
N LEU A 46 -3.11 5.14 18.72
CA LEU A 46 -2.99 6.59 18.63
C LEU A 46 -3.85 7.31 19.69
N ALA A 47 -5.09 6.87 19.89
CA ALA A 47 -5.98 7.42 20.91
C ALA A 47 -5.48 7.17 22.34
N LYS A 48 -4.67 6.14 22.57
CA LYS A 48 -4.06 5.86 23.89
C LYS A 48 -2.77 6.65 24.12
N ASP A 49 -2.13 7.13 23.06
CA ASP A 49 -0.95 7.97 23.17
C ASP A 49 -1.36 9.41 23.57
N ALA A 50 -0.77 9.92 24.64
CA ALA A 50 -1.08 11.24 25.20
C ALA A 50 -0.24 12.37 24.56
N SER A 51 0.75 12.02 23.71
CA SER A 51 1.66 12.95 23.03
C SER A 51 1.01 13.60 21.78
N ARG A 52 -0.20 14.16 21.95
CA ARG A 52 -1.10 14.52 20.83
C ARG A 52 -0.87 15.89 20.22
N TYR A 53 0.09 16.68 20.71
CA TYR A 53 0.15 18.10 20.34
C TYR A 53 1.12 18.47 19.21
N THR A 54 1.93 17.53 18.70
CA THR A 54 2.96 17.87 17.70
C THR A 54 3.10 16.89 16.52
N SER A 55 2.45 15.73 16.56
CA SER A 55 2.64 14.70 15.54
C SER A 55 1.52 14.75 14.50
N SER A 56 1.87 15.02 13.23
CA SER A 56 0.94 14.89 12.12
C SER A 56 0.49 13.43 11.99
N ILE A 57 -0.82 13.21 12.02
CA ILE A 57 -1.43 11.89 11.88
C ILE A 57 -1.19 11.44 10.44
N SER A 58 -0.18 10.60 10.23
CA SER A 58 0.09 9.97 8.94
C SER A 58 -0.13 8.47 9.06
N ASP A 59 -1.00 7.94 8.20
CA ASP A 59 -1.24 6.51 8.05
C ASP A 59 0.10 5.80 7.76
N PRO A 60 0.47 4.72 8.48
CA PRO A 60 1.71 3.99 8.26
C PRO A 60 1.99 3.66 6.79
N ASP A 61 0.95 3.32 6.02
CA ASP A 61 1.07 3.04 4.59
C ASP A 61 1.47 4.29 3.79
N THR A 62 0.98 5.47 4.19
CA THR A 62 1.40 6.75 3.58
C THR A 62 2.83 7.10 3.92
N ASN A 63 3.30 6.76 5.12
CA ASN A 63 4.69 7.00 5.54
C ASN A 63 5.68 6.13 4.72
N VAL A 64 5.37 4.83 4.56
CA VAL A 64 6.17 3.93 3.71
C VAL A 64 6.25 4.44 2.27
N LYS A 65 5.13 4.92 1.71
CA LYS A 65 5.13 5.53 0.36
C LYS A 65 6.00 6.79 0.31
N GLN A 66 5.95 7.66 1.31
CA GLN A 66 6.81 8.85 1.36
C GLN A 66 8.30 8.47 1.36
N VAL A 67 8.70 7.48 2.16
CA VAL A 67 10.08 6.98 2.17
C VAL A 67 10.46 6.41 0.79
N LYS A 68 9.57 5.66 0.15
CA LYS A 68 9.81 5.13 -1.21
C LYS A 68 9.93 6.23 -2.26
N VAL A 69 9.13 7.28 -2.17
CA VAL A 69 9.25 8.46 -3.05
C VAL A 69 10.61 9.14 -2.86
N LEU A 70 11.09 9.29 -1.63
CA LEU A 70 12.43 9.86 -1.37
C LEU A 70 13.55 8.96 -1.93
N GLN A 71 13.43 7.64 -1.79
CA GLN A 71 14.36 6.68 -2.39
C GLN A 71 14.37 6.81 -3.92
N LEU A 72 13.19 6.92 -4.54
CA LEU A 72 13.04 7.12 -5.98
C LEU A 72 13.70 8.43 -6.43
N ILE A 73 13.42 9.55 -5.75
CA ILE A 73 14.03 10.84 -6.05
C ILE A 73 15.56 10.75 -5.99
N ASN A 74 16.10 10.11 -4.96
CA ASN A 74 17.54 9.92 -4.84
C ASN A 74 18.08 9.03 -5.98
N ALA A 75 17.43 7.91 -6.29
CA ALA A 75 17.82 7.04 -7.39
C ALA A 75 17.88 7.81 -8.74
N TYR A 76 16.85 8.62 -9.03
CA TYR A 76 16.82 9.48 -10.23
C TYR A 76 17.92 10.56 -10.22
N ARG A 77 18.29 11.12 -9.06
CA ARG A 77 19.40 12.08 -8.97
C ARG A 77 20.76 11.42 -9.27
N PHE A 78 21.00 10.22 -8.76
CA PHE A 78 22.27 9.52 -8.95
C PHE A 78 22.38 8.90 -10.34
N ARG A 79 21.33 8.23 -10.83
CA ARG A 79 21.37 7.39 -12.03
C ARG A 79 20.41 7.81 -13.14
N GLY A 80 19.59 8.84 -12.95
CA GLY A 80 18.64 9.30 -13.97
C GLY A 80 19.30 9.73 -15.28
N HIS A 81 20.57 10.17 -15.24
CA HIS A 81 21.36 10.46 -16.43
C HIS A 81 21.53 9.24 -17.36
N GLN A 82 21.48 8.02 -16.82
CA GLN A 82 21.58 6.78 -17.59
C GLN A 82 20.29 6.47 -18.37
N HIS A 83 19.17 7.08 -17.98
CA HIS A 83 17.87 7.01 -18.67
C HIS A 83 17.56 8.28 -19.48
N ALA A 84 18.47 9.26 -19.50
CA ALA A 84 18.26 10.49 -20.25
C ALA A 84 18.42 10.25 -21.75
N ASN A 85 17.51 10.79 -22.55
CA ASN A 85 17.61 10.73 -24.00
C ASN A 85 18.61 11.78 -24.51
N LEU A 86 19.89 11.41 -24.50
CA LEU A 86 21.00 12.28 -24.88
C LEU A 86 21.46 12.09 -26.32
N ASP A 87 21.03 11.02 -26.99
CA ASP A 87 21.45 10.70 -28.34
C ASP A 87 20.42 11.20 -29.37
N PRO A 88 20.70 12.30 -30.10
CA PRO A 88 19.80 12.80 -31.14
C PRO A 88 19.69 11.88 -32.35
N LEU A 89 20.60 10.91 -32.50
CA LEU A 89 20.62 9.94 -33.60
C LEU A 89 19.90 8.63 -33.25
N GLY A 90 19.59 8.39 -31.97
CA GLY A 90 18.85 7.21 -31.52
C GLY A 90 19.56 5.87 -31.75
N LEU A 91 20.88 5.88 -31.89
CA LEU A 91 21.71 4.69 -32.09
C LEU A 91 22.11 4.05 -30.75
N TRP A 92 22.15 4.85 -29.68
CA TRP A 92 22.48 4.37 -28.35
C TRP A 92 21.32 3.57 -27.74
N LYS A 93 21.57 2.26 -27.54
CA LYS A 93 20.69 1.37 -26.77
C LYS A 93 21.13 1.37 -25.31
N GLN A 94 20.40 2.10 -24.46
CA GLN A 94 20.64 2.12 -23.01
C GLN A 94 20.15 0.81 -22.36
N GLU A 95 20.96 0.22 -21.48
CA GLU A 95 20.54 -0.90 -20.64
C GLU A 95 19.58 -0.42 -19.54
N ARG A 96 18.60 -1.26 -19.17
CA ARG A 96 17.68 -0.93 -18.08
C ARG A 96 18.41 -0.98 -16.75
N VAL A 97 18.38 0.12 -16.02
CA VAL A 97 18.89 0.19 -14.64
C VAL A 97 17.82 -0.39 -13.72
N ALA A 98 18.11 -1.49 -13.01
CA ALA A 98 17.14 -2.21 -12.18
C ALA A 98 16.58 -1.41 -10.98
N ASP A 99 17.28 -0.33 -10.60
CA ASP A 99 16.94 0.50 -9.45
C ASP A 99 15.99 1.67 -9.79
N LEU A 100 15.57 1.80 -11.06
CA LEU A 100 14.69 2.86 -11.60
C LEU A 100 13.39 2.31 -12.19
#